data_AF-A0A653C683-F1
#
_entry.id   AF-A0A653C683-F1
#
_cell.length_a   1.000
_cell.length_b   1.000
_cell.length_c   1.000
_cell.angle_alpha   90.00
_cell.angle_beta   90.00
_cell.angle_gamma   90.00
#
_symmetry.space_group_name_H-M   'P 1'
#
loop_
_entity.id
_entity.type
_entity.pdbx_description
1 polymer ?
#
loop_
_entity_poly.entity_id
_entity_poly.type
_entity_poly.pdbx_seq_one_letter_code
_entity_poly.pdbx_strand_id
1 'polypeptide(L)'
;MQMPEEEAFAVLVKIMEDYRMRDMFKPTMAELGLCMYQLENLVAEQLPDLNQHFQSQNFHTSMYASSWFLTLFTTALSLPMACRIMDVFLSEGMEIIFKVALAMLTLGKEELMSLDMEGMLKYFQKELPARAESDPEALMQLAYTMKYNAKKMKKLEKEYVVIKTKEQEEMAELKRLRQENKQLRHRCEMLEEESRALADRLVKGQVSRAEEEETTFVVQRELDVLRHTHLETTHQLALANEKIRSLSLMMEETQTSRQSSIEEITLKQEQLQQREEMIECLQEELVKVRLREAENDALIRDLRSRIHELEEDKKTLREITPDNSVAHLQEELIAVKLREAEANLSLKDLRHRVTELSNQWQRHLQEHKQEPVNSGEAHSTPKKLLFWENRHNETQKLEEDLMTTRLREMEALTEVKELRLKVMELETQVQVSTNQLRRQDEGIKKQRELLEAAELRDREAAVRLLEEQRRYSDLESKMKDELMRAKISDAEKTQAVAELTQKISQLELKSQEIATEGELRIHSVDDSDKVRDLQDKVADLQAEFPTPITSPDTEPWKWLES
;
A
#
# COMPACT_ATOMS: atom_id res chain seq x y z
N MET A 1 -4.31 -50.37 -24.93
CA MET A 1 -3.59 -50.69 -23.67
C MET A 1 -4.55 -51.16 -22.57
N GLN A 2 -4.79 -52.46 -22.43
CA GLN A 2 -5.36 -53.02 -21.19
C GLN A 2 -4.34 -54.02 -20.66
N MET A 3 -3.76 -53.70 -19.50
CA MET A 3 -2.69 -54.47 -18.88
C MET A 3 -2.88 -54.50 -17.36
N PRO A 4 -2.34 -55.51 -16.67
CA PRO A 4 -2.35 -55.58 -15.21
C PRO A 4 -1.72 -54.34 -14.56
N GLU A 5 -2.05 -54.10 -13.29
CA GLU A 5 -1.62 -52.91 -12.54
C GLU A 5 -0.09 -52.74 -12.53
N GLU A 6 0.67 -53.81 -12.33
CA GLU A 6 2.14 -53.77 -12.30
C GLU A 6 2.74 -53.36 -13.65
N GLU A 7 2.21 -53.90 -14.74
CA GLU A 7 2.64 -53.57 -16.10
C GLU A 7 2.23 -52.12 -16.46
N ALA A 8 1.04 -51.70 -16.06
CA ALA A 8 0.57 -50.33 -16.26
C ALA A 8 1.47 -49.32 -15.54
N PHE A 9 1.88 -49.61 -14.31
CA PHE A 9 2.83 -48.78 -13.57
C PHE A 9 4.20 -48.75 -14.26
N ALA A 10 4.72 -49.91 -14.70
CA ALA A 10 5.99 -49.97 -15.40
C ALA A 10 5.98 -49.15 -16.70
N VAL A 11 4.91 -49.23 -17.49
CA VAL A 11 4.75 -48.42 -18.71
C VAL A 11 4.58 -46.94 -18.37
N LEU A 12 3.84 -46.59 -17.32
CA LEU A 12 3.71 -45.20 -16.88
C LEU A 12 5.07 -44.60 -16.49
N VAL A 13 5.90 -45.32 -15.73
CA VAL A 13 7.27 -44.88 -15.39
C VAL A 13 8.07 -44.62 -16.67
N LYS A 14 7.98 -45.52 -17.65
CA LYS A 14 8.64 -45.38 -18.95
C LYS A 14 8.15 -44.17 -19.75
N ILE A 15 6.85 -43.90 -19.77
CA ILE A 15 6.28 -42.68 -20.39
C ILE A 15 6.79 -41.42 -19.67
N MET A 16 6.84 -41.44 -18.33
CA MET A 16 7.27 -40.30 -17.54
C MET A 16 8.75 -39.98 -17.70
N GLU A 17 9.61 -41.00 -17.82
CA GLU A 17 11.07 -40.84 -17.91
C GLU A 17 11.56 -40.80 -19.37
N ASP A 18 11.33 -41.87 -20.13
CA ASP A 18 11.92 -42.05 -21.47
C ASP A 18 11.23 -41.15 -22.52
N TYR A 19 9.92 -40.90 -22.39
CA TYR A 19 9.17 -39.97 -23.26
C TYR A 19 9.12 -38.53 -22.73
N ARG A 20 9.85 -38.25 -21.64
CA ARG A 20 9.98 -36.92 -21.02
C ARG A 20 8.67 -36.27 -20.57
N MET A 21 7.59 -37.04 -20.40
CA MET A 21 6.31 -36.49 -19.94
C MET A 21 6.42 -35.85 -18.55
N ARG A 22 7.28 -36.36 -17.67
CA ARG A 22 7.53 -35.78 -16.34
C ARG A 22 7.97 -34.32 -16.41
N ASP A 23 8.76 -33.95 -17.42
CA ASP A 23 9.28 -32.59 -17.53
C ASP A 23 8.17 -31.56 -17.78
N MET A 24 7.06 -31.98 -18.40
CA MET A 24 5.87 -31.14 -18.60
C MET A 24 5.12 -30.84 -17.31
N PHE A 25 5.26 -31.67 -16.26
CA PHE A 25 4.60 -31.51 -14.96
C PHE A 25 5.49 -30.84 -13.89
N LYS A 26 6.72 -30.46 -14.22
CA LYS A 26 7.60 -29.73 -13.29
C LYS A 26 6.96 -28.38 -12.91
N PRO A 27 7.18 -27.83 -11.69
CA PRO A 27 6.50 -26.62 -11.21
C PRO A 27 6.60 -25.39 -12.14
N THR A 28 7.69 -25.27 -12.90
CA THR A 28 7.88 -24.18 -13.86
C THR A 28 7.08 -24.35 -15.15
N MET A 29 6.57 -25.55 -15.42
CA MET A 29 5.86 -25.94 -16.65
C MET A 29 6.65 -25.57 -17.92
N ALA A 30 7.98 -25.58 -17.84
CA ALA A 30 8.85 -25.05 -18.88
C ALA A 30 8.72 -25.82 -20.20
N GLU A 31 8.68 -27.15 -20.15
CA GLU A 31 8.49 -27.98 -21.34
C GLU A 31 7.08 -27.84 -21.93
N LEU A 32 6.06 -27.67 -21.08
CA LEU A 32 4.70 -27.39 -21.56
C LEU A 32 4.68 -26.05 -22.30
N GLY A 33 5.29 -25.00 -21.73
CA GLY A 33 5.42 -23.70 -22.38
C GLY A 33 6.17 -23.75 -23.71
N LEU A 34 7.22 -24.59 -23.79
CA LEU A 34 7.92 -24.86 -25.05
C LEU A 34 7.00 -25.51 -26.08
N CYS A 35 6.22 -26.52 -25.69
CA CYS A 35 5.25 -27.16 -26.59
C CYS A 35 4.20 -26.17 -27.09
N MET A 36 3.71 -25.27 -26.23
CA MET A 36 2.76 -24.21 -26.66
C MET A 36 3.37 -23.28 -27.69
N TYR A 37 4.62 -22.83 -27.45
CA TYR A 37 5.35 -21.97 -28.39
C TYR A 37 5.59 -22.67 -29.74
N GLN A 38 5.97 -23.94 -29.70
CA GLN A 38 6.16 -24.73 -30.91
C GLN A 38 4.85 -24.94 -31.68
N LEU A 39 3.74 -25.24 -30.98
CA LEU A 39 2.43 -25.40 -31.59
C LEU A 39 1.95 -24.09 -32.21
N GLU A 40 2.09 -22.97 -31.51
CA GLU A 40 1.74 -21.64 -32.03
C GLU A 40 2.49 -21.31 -33.34
N ASN A 41 3.78 -21.62 -33.40
CA ASN A 41 4.57 -21.46 -34.64
C ASN A 41 4.12 -22.40 -35.77
N LEU A 42 3.69 -23.62 -35.45
CA LEU A 42 3.15 -24.55 -36.44
C LEU A 42 1.78 -24.09 -36.96
N VAL A 43 0.93 -23.56 -36.08
CA VAL A 43 -0.37 -22.96 -36.45
C VAL A 43 -0.15 -21.73 -37.33
N ALA A 44 0.80 -20.86 -36.99
CA ALA A 44 1.15 -19.70 -37.80
C ALA A 44 1.63 -20.06 -39.22
N GLU A 45 2.32 -21.19 -39.38
CA GLU A 45 2.83 -21.65 -40.69
C GLU A 45 1.77 -22.40 -41.50
N GLN A 46 0.98 -23.28 -40.87
CA GLN A 46 0.07 -24.18 -41.57
C GLN A 46 -1.37 -23.65 -41.65
N LEU A 47 -1.78 -22.82 -40.70
CA LEU A 47 -3.12 -22.25 -40.57
C LEU A 47 -3.03 -20.72 -40.31
N PRO A 48 -2.43 -19.93 -41.22
CA PRO A 48 -2.12 -18.52 -40.97
C PRO A 48 -3.38 -17.66 -40.69
N ASP A 49 -4.48 -17.92 -41.39
CA ASP A 49 -5.75 -17.19 -41.19
C ASP A 49 -6.28 -17.40 -39.76
N LEU A 50 -6.18 -18.64 -39.27
CA LEU A 50 -6.62 -19.01 -37.93
C LEU A 50 -5.71 -18.40 -36.86
N ASN A 51 -4.40 -18.40 -37.11
CA ASN A 51 -3.43 -17.75 -36.23
C ASN A 51 -3.70 -16.24 -36.12
N GLN A 52 -3.99 -15.58 -37.25
CA GLN A 52 -4.31 -14.16 -37.25
C GLN A 52 -5.60 -13.87 -36.46
N HIS A 53 -6.63 -14.71 -36.63
CA HIS A 53 -7.86 -14.62 -35.84
C HIS A 53 -7.58 -14.79 -34.34
N PHE A 54 -6.83 -15.82 -33.95
CA PHE A 54 -6.42 -16.04 -32.56
C PHE A 54 -5.67 -14.84 -31.98
N GLN A 55 -4.72 -14.27 -32.72
CA GLN A 55 -4.00 -13.06 -32.30
C GLN A 55 -4.93 -11.86 -32.14
N SER A 56 -5.89 -11.66 -33.04
CA SER A 56 -6.86 -10.56 -32.94
C SER A 56 -7.76 -10.65 -31.70
N GLN A 57 -8.04 -11.87 -31.25
CA GLN A 57 -8.86 -12.16 -30.06
C GLN A 57 -8.02 -12.32 -28.78
N ASN A 58 -6.69 -12.10 -28.84
CA ASN A 58 -5.74 -12.43 -27.75
C ASN A 58 -5.91 -13.87 -27.22
N PHE A 59 -6.19 -14.81 -28.12
CA PHE A 59 -6.42 -16.20 -27.80
C PHE A 59 -5.13 -17.01 -27.93
N HIS A 60 -4.61 -17.47 -26.80
CA HIS A 60 -3.32 -18.16 -26.75
C HIS A 60 -3.48 -19.68 -26.78
N THR A 61 -2.53 -20.36 -27.42
CA THR A 61 -2.49 -21.83 -27.53
C THR A 61 -2.59 -22.54 -26.18
N SER A 62 -2.01 -21.95 -25.13
CA SER A 62 -2.06 -22.47 -23.76
C SER A 62 -3.47 -22.56 -23.17
N MET A 63 -4.44 -21.79 -23.68
CA MET A 63 -5.81 -21.77 -23.15
C MET A 63 -6.60 -23.03 -23.48
N TYR A 64 -6.31 -23.69 -24.61
CA TYR A 64 -7.05 -24.87 -25.07
C TYR A 64 -6.18 -26.13 -25.17
N ALA A 65 -4.90 -26.00 -25.55
CA ALA A 65 -4.07 -27.15 -25.86
C ALA A 65 -3.35 -27.74 -24.64
N SER A 66 -3.31 -27.05 -23.49
CA SER A 66 -2.58 -27.55 -22.31
C SER A 66 -3.00 -28.96 -21.89
N SER A 67 -4.31 -29.24 -21.89
CA SER A 67 -4.83 -30.57 -21.55
C SER A 67 -4.44 -31.62 -22.60
N TRP A 68 -4.41 -31.27 -23.88
CA TRP A 68 -4.06 -32.18 -24.97
C TRP A 68 -2.67 -32.78 -24.81
N PHE A 69 -1.69 -31.94 -24.45
CA PHE A 69 -0.32 -32.38 -24.22
C PHE A 69 -0.17 -33.12 -22.89
N LEU A 70 -0.71 -32.58 -21.78
CA LEU A 70 -0.53 -33.17 -20.45
C LEU A 70 -1.21 -34.54 -20.31
N THR A 71 -2.35 -34.74 -20.96
CA THR A 71 -3.16 -35.96 -20.81
C THR A 71 -3.13 -36.84 -22.04
N LEU A 72 -2.31 -36.52 -23.07
CA LEU A 72 -2.27 -37.23 -24.35
C LEU A 72 -3.68 -37.42 -24.94
N PHE A 73 -4.49 -36.34 -24.88
CA PHE A 73 -5.90 -36.28 -25.27
C PHE A 73 -6.89 -37.17 -24.48
N THR A 74 -6.47 -37.88 -23.43
CA THR A 74 -7.37 -38.77 -22.64
C THR A 74 -8.51 -38.03 -21.95
N THR A 75 -8.36 -36.72 -21.68
CA THR A 75 -9.43 -35.88 -21.12
C THR A 75 -10.24 -35.14 -22.16
N ALA A 76 -9.74 -35.06 -23.41
CA ALA A 76 -10.36 -34.28 -24.47
C ALA A 76 -11.16 -35.15 -25.44
N LEU A 77 -10.75 -36.40 -25.65
CA LEU A 77 -11.36 -37.35 -26.57
C LEU A 77 -11.76 -38.64 -25.82
N SER A 78 -12.65 -39.41 -26.41
CA SER A 78 -13.12 -40.70 -25.90
C SER A 78 -11.96 -41.68 -25.74
N LEU A 79 -12.08 -42.57 -24.75
CA LEU A 79 -11.03 -43.55 -24.41
C LEU A 79 -10.53 -44.36 -25.62
N PRO A 80 -11.38 -44.87 -26.55
CA PRO A 80 -10.90 -45.59 -27.73
C PRO A 80 -10.00 -44.74 -28.63
N MET A 81 -10.35 -43.47 -28.84
CA MET A 81 -9.56 -42.55 -29.64
C MET A 81 -8.24 -42.21 -28.93
N ALA A 82 -8.31 -41.87 -27.65
CA ALA A 82 -7.12 -41.58 -26.85
C ALA A 82 -6.16 -42.77 -26.79
N CYS A 83 -6.67 -44.01 -26.73
CA CYS A 83 -5.84 -45.22 -26.83
C CYS A 83 -5.11 -45.31 -28.17
N ARG A 84 -5.78 -45.03 -29.30
CA ARG A 84 -5.13 -45.05 -30.63
C ARG A 84 -4.04 -43.98 -30.73
N ILE A 85 -4.28 -42.79 -30.19
CA ILE A 85 -3.25 -41.73 -30.13
C ILE A 85 -2.08 -42.17 -29.25
N MET A 86 -2.36 -42.80 -28.10
CA MET A 86 -1.35 -43.30 -27.18
C MET A 86 -0.50 -44.43 -27.80
N ASP A 87 -1.11 -45.33 -28.57
CA ASP A 87 -0.40 -46.40 -29.28
C ASP A 87 0.61 -45.82 -30.28
N VAL A 88 0.22 -44.78 -31.03
CA VAL A 88 1.14 -44.08 -31.96
C VAL A 88 2.16 -43.24 -31.21
N PHE A 89 1.79 -42.63 -30.09
CA PHE A 89 2.72 -41.87 -29.24
C PHE A 89 3.84 -42.76 -28.69
N LEU A 90 3.52 -44.00 -28.30
CA LEU A 90 4.53 -44.99 -27.89
C LEU A 90 5.43 -45.48 -29.04
N SER A 91 5.10 -45.17 -30.29
CA SER A 91 5.93 -45.52 -31.46
C SER A 91 6.73 -44.31 -31.98
N GLU A 92 6.09 -43.15 -32.11
CA GLU A 92 6.64 -41.96 -32.77
C GLU A 92 7.04 -40.84 -31.79
N GLY A 93 6.65 -40.96 -30.51
CA GLY A 93 6.90 -39.95 -29.48
C GLY A 93 6.02 -38.71 -29.62
N MET A 94 6.51 -37.57 -29.14
CA MET A 94 5.73 -36.32 -29.03
C MET A 94 5.27 -35.74 -30.38
N GLU A 95 5.89 -36.15 -31.49
CA GLU A 95 5.54 -35.68 -32.84
C GLU A 95 4.06 -35.90 -33.17
N ILE A 96 3.48 -37.05 -32.80
CA ILE A 96 2.08 -37.33 -33.09
C ILE A 96 1.13 -36.37 -32.36
N ILE A 97 1.49 -35.91 -31.16
CA ILE A 97 0.64 -35.01 -30.37
C ILE A 97 0.49 -33.67 -31.07
N PHE A 98 1.59 -33.14 -31.64
CA PHE A 98 1.53 -31.94 -32.48
C PHE A 98 0.69 -32.15 -33.75
N LYS A 99 0.87 -33.30 -34.42
CA LYS A 99 0.11 -33.64 -35.63
C LYS A 99 -1.39 -33.73 -35.37
N VAL A 100 -1.79 -34.39 -34.27
CA VAL A 100 -3.20 -34.51 -33.87
C VAL A 100 -3.76 -33.15 -33.46
N ALA A 101 -3.01 -32.33 -32.73
CA ALA A 101 -3.43 -30.97 -32.39
C ALA A 101 -3.71 -30.11 -33.64
N LEU A 102 -2.82 -30.17 -34.65
CA LEU A 102 -3.01 -29.48 -35.93
C LEU A 102 -4.18 -30.04 -36.74
N ALA A 103 -4.38 -31.37 -36.74
CA ALA A 103 -5.52 -32.00 -37.41
C ALA A 103 -6.85 -31.56 -36.78
N MET A 104 -6.92 -31.52 -35.44
CA MET A 104 -8.10 -31.02 -34.73
C MET A 104 -8.39 -29.55 -35.08
N LEU A 105 -7.36 -28.69 -35.09
CA LEU A 105 -7.53 -27.29 -35.47
C LEU A 105 -7.96 -27.12 -36.93
N THR A 106 -7.47 -27.98 -37.82
CA THR A 106 -7.86 -27.98 -39.23
C THR A 106 -9.32 -28.40 -39.40
N LEU A 107 -9.79 -29.38 -38.62
CA LEU A 107 -11.17 -29.86 -38.65
C LEU A 107 -12.17 -28.79 -38.19
N GLY A 108 -11.80 -28.00 -37.19
CA GLY A 108 -12.62 -26.91 -36.63
C GLY A 108 -12.39 -25.54 -37.26
N LYS A 109 -11.52 -25.40 -38.27
CA LYS A 109 -11.07 -24.10 -38.81
C LYS A 109 -12.23 -23.18 -39.17
N GLU A 110 -13.19 -23.67 -39.97
CA GLU A 110 -14.27 -22.83 -40.51
C GLU A 110 -15.16 -22.24 -39.40
N GLU A 111 -15.48 -23.05 -38.38
CA GLU A 111 -16.31 -22.64 -37.26
C GLU A 111 -15.54 -21.69 -36.32
N LEU A 112 -14.28 -22.02 -35.99
CA LEU A 112 -13.42 -21.20 -35.13
C LEU A 112 -13.20 -19.79 -35.66
N MET A 113 -13.11 -19.60 -36.99
CA MET A 113 -12.94 -18.29 -37.62
C MET A 113 -14.12 -17.34 -37.39
N SER A 114 -15.31 -17.87 -37.06
CA SER A 114 -16.53 -17.09 -36.85
C SER A 114 -16.80 -16.77 -35.37
N LEU A 115 -16.03 -17.35 -34.45
CA LEU A 115 -16.26 -17.27 -33.01
C LEU A 115 -15.36 -16.22 -32.35
N ASP A 116 -15.86 -15.62 -31.27
CA ASP A 116 -15.08 -14.78 -30.36
C ASP A 116 -14.32 -15.63 -29.32
N MET A 117 -13.58 -14.98 -28.42
CA MET A 117 -12.75 -15.68 -27.42
C MET A 117 -13.54 -16.69 -26.57
N GLU A 118 -14.73 -16.31 -26.07
CA GLU A 118 -15.57 -17.19 -25.25
C GLU A 118 -16.18 -18.33 -26.08
N GLY A 119 -16.64 -18.02 -27.29
CA GLY A 119 -17.16 -19.00 -28.24
C GLY A 119 -16.11 -20.05 -28.60
N MET A 120 -14.88 -19.64 -28.88
CA MET A 120 -13.77 -20.55 -29.16
C MET A 120 -13.50 -21.49 -27.98
N LEU A 121 -13.46 -21.00 -26.74
CA LEU A 121 -13.27 -21.86 -25.55
C LEU A 121 -14.37 -22.93 -25.42
N LYS A 122 -15.64 -22.54 -25.61
CA LYS A 122 -16.77 -23.47 -25.57
C LYS A 122 -16.68 -24.51 -26.68
N TYR A 123 -16.30 -24.07 -27.88
CA TYR A 123 -16.11 -24.92 -29.05
C TYR A 123 -15.04 -25.99 -28.81
N PHE A 124 -13.87 -25.61 -28.29
CA PHE A 124 -12.78 -26.54 -27.95
C PHE A 124 -13.17 -27.58 -26.89
N GLN A 125 -14.08 -27.24 -25.96
CA GLN A 125 -14.48 -28.13 -24.87
C GLN A 125 -15.59 -29.12 -25.26
N LYS A 126 -16.47 -28.77 -26.21
CA LYS A 126 -17.69 -29.56 -26.51
C LYS A 126 -17.81 -29.99 -27.95
N GLU A 127 -17.73 -29.03 -28.87
CA GLU A 127 -18.07 -29.26 -30.28
C GLU A 127 -16.92 -29.91 -31.04
N LEU A 128 -15.69 -29.44 -30.80
CA LEU A 128 -14.52 -29.97 -31.47
C LEU A 128 -14.24 -31.45 -31.15
N PRO A 129 -14.28 -31.92 -29.88
CA PRO A 129 -14.18 -33.35 -29.59
C PRO A 129 -15.23 -34.19 -30.29
N ALA A 130 -16.50 -33.77 -30.26
CA ALA A 130 -17.59 -34.50 -30.90
C ALA A 130 -17.38 -34.64 -32.42
N ARG A 131 -16.85 -33.59 -33.06
CA ARG A 131 -16.51 -33.61 -34.49
C ARG A 131 -15.32 -34.51 -34.79
N ALA A 132 -14.28 -34.45 -33.96
CA ALA A 132 -13.09 -35.30 -34.08
C ALA A 132 -13.41 -36.79 -33.89
N GLU A 133 -14.41 -37.11 -33.06
CA GLU A 133 -14.86 -38.48 -32.79
C GLU A 133 -15.85 -39.01 -33.84
N SER A 134 -16.47 -38.15 -34.64
CA SER A 134 -17.42 -38.58 -35.68
C SER A 134 -16.75 -39.45 -36.75
N ASP A 135 -15.49 -39.18 -37.08
CA ASP A 135 -14.68 -40.00 -37.98
C ASP A 135 -13.25 -40.16 -37.44
N PRO A 136 -13.02 -41.19 -36.61
CA PRO A 136 -11.72 -41.45 -36.02
C PRO A 136 -10.60 -41.71 -37.04
N GLU A 137 -10.96 -42.34 -38.16
CA GLU A 137 -9.99 -42.75 -39.18
C GLU A 137 -9.57 -41.54 -40.02
N ALA A 138 -10.52 -40.68 -40.38
CA ALA A 138 -10.19 -39.41 -41.05
C ALA A 138 -9.34 -38.49 -40.17
N LEU A 139 -9.59 -38.42 -38.86
CA LEU A 139 -8.75 -37.62 -37.95
C LEU A 139 -7.29 -38.10 -37.96
N MET A 140 -7.08 -39.41 -37.82
CA MET A 140 -5.74 -39.99 -37.80
C MET A 140 -5.05 -39.83 -39.16
N GLN A 141 -5.76 -40.06 -40.27
CA GLN A 141 -5.23 -39.82 -41.61
C GLN A 141 -4.84 -38.35 -41.81
N LEU A 142 -5.70 -37.42 -41.38
CA LEU A 142 -5.41 -35.98 -41.43
C LEU A 142 -4.17 -35.66 -40.60
N ALA A 143 -4.04 -36.21 -39.39
CA ALA A 143 -2.85 -36.05 -38.55
C ALA A 143 -1.58 -36.52 -39.25
N TYR A 144 -1.59 -37.67 -39.94
CA TYR A 144 -0.43 -38.13 -40.71
C TYR A 144 -0.07 -37.24 -41.91
N THR A 145 -1.04 -36.51 -42.47
CA THR A 145 -0.75 -35.53 -43.54
C THR A 145 -0.15 -34.22 -43.01
N MET A 146 -0.30 -33.93 -41.70
CA MET A 146 0.25 -32.71 -41.10
C MET A 146 1.77 -32.72 -41.14
N LYS A 147 2.35 -31.61 -41.57
CA LYS A 147 3.80 -31.49 -41.71
C LYS A 147 4.44 -31.28 -40.34
N TYR A 148 5.40 -32.12 -39.99
CA TYR A 148 6.23 -31.95 -38.80
C TYR A 148 7.71 -32.01 -39.20
N ASN A 149 8.49 -31.01 -38.80
CA ASN A 149 9.93 -30.94 -39.13
C ASN A 149 10.77 -30.91 -37.85
N ALA A 150 11.33 -32.06 -37.47
CA ALA A 150 12.15 -32.21 -36.27
C ALA A 150 13.33 -31.21 -36.18
N LYS A 151 13.94 -30.83 -37.31
CA LYS A 151 15.03 -29.82 -37.31
C LYS A 151 14.51 -28.43 -36.94
N LYS A 152 13.32 -28.07 -37.44
CA LYS A 152 12.66 -26.80 -37.11
C LYS A 152 12.23 -26.78 -35.64
N MET A 153 11.69 -27.89 -35.11
CA MET A 153 11.29 -27.99 -33.72
C MET A 153 12.46 -27.78 -32.75
N LYS A 154 13.62 -28.37 -33.05
CA LYS A 154 14.88 -28.11 -32.31
C LYS A 154 15.37 -26.66 -32.44
N LYS A 155 15.10 -25.99 -33.56
CA LYS A 155 15.43 -24.56 -33.73
C LYS A 155 14.51 -23.70 -32.85
N LEU A 156 13.20 -23.97 -32.86
CA LEU A 156 12.22 -23.30 -32.02
C LEU A 156 12.49 -23.50 -30.54
N GLU A 157 12.97 -24.69 -30.14
CA GLU A 157 13.45 -24.95 -28.78
C GLU A 157 14.58 -24.02 -28.37
N LYS A 158 15.61 -23.87 -29.21
CA LYS A 158 16.71 -22.94 -28.94
C LYS A 158 16.23 -21.49 -28.88
N GLU A 159 15.37 -21.08 -29.81
CA GLU A 159 14.79 -19.73 -29.84
C GLU A 159 13.97 -19.47 -28.56
N TYR A 160 13.16 -20.43 -28.12
CA TYR A 160 12.38 -20.33 -26.89
C TYR A 160 13.25 -20.21 -25.65
N VAL A 161 14.33 -20.98 -25.55
CA VAL A 161 15.29 -20.87 -24.45
C VAL A 161 15.93 -19.48 -24.41
N VAL A 162 16.29 -18.91 -25.57
CA VAL A 162 16.81 -17.54 -25.67
C VAL A 162 15.77 -16.51 -25.24
N ILE A 163 14.50 -16.65 -25.67
CA ILE A 163 13.42 -15.77 -25.25
C ILE A 163 13.24 -15.85 -23.72
N LYS A 164 13.19 -17.05 -23.16
CA LYS A 164 12.97 -17.24 -21.71
C LYS A 164 14.14 -16.78 -20.85
N THR A 165 15.38 -16.98 -21.30
CA THR A 165 16.55 -16.45 -20.59
C THR A 165 16.56 -14.93 -20.60
N LYS A 166 16.27 -14.31 -21.76
CA LYS A 166 16.13 -12.85 -21.86
C LYS A 166 15.00 -12.30 -20.98
N GLU A 167 13.82 -12.93 -20.97
CA GLU A 167 12.72 -12.54 -20.08
C GLU A 167 13.10 -12.63 -18.59
N GLN A 168 13.88 -13.66 -18.21
CA GLN A 168 14.38 -13.80 -16.83
C GLN A 168 15.40 -12.70 -16.48
N GLU A 169 16.29 -12.35 -17.41
CA GLU A 169 17.24 -11.25 -17.27
C GLU A 169 16.52 -9.90 -17.13
N GLU A 170 15.55 -9.61 -18.01
CA GLU A 170 14.71 -8.41 -17.96
C GLU A 170 13.92 -8.34 -16.64
N MET A 171 13.38 -9.47 -16.16
CA MET A 171 12.66 -9.53 -14.89
C MET A 171 13.60 -9.30 -13.69
N ALA A 172 14.84 -9.79 -13.76
CA ALA A 172 15.86 -9.55 -12.73
C ALA A 172 16.31 -8.08 -12.72
N GLU A 173 16.51 -7.49 -13.89
CA GLU A 173 16.83 -6.07 -14.05
C GLU A 173 15.69 -5.18 -13.55
N LEU A 174 14.43 -5.50 -13.90
CA LEU A 174 13.26 -4.78 -13.41
C LEU A 174 13.16 -4.82 -11.87
N LYS A 175 13.46 -5.96 -11.25
CA LYS A 175 13.50 -6.08 -9.78
C LYS A 175 14.60 -5.20 -9.18
N ARG A 176 15.80 -5.19 -9.76
CA ARG A 176 16.91 -4.32 -9.35
C ARG A 176 16.53 -2.84 -9.47
N LEU A 177 15.99 -2.43 -10.61
CA LEU A 177 15.57 -1.04 -10.85
C LEU A 177 14.43 -0.62 -9.91
N ARG A 178 13.50 -1.51 -9.56
CA ARG A 178 12.46 -1.23 -8.55
C ARG A 178 13.05 -1.02 -7.17
N GLN A 179 14.05 -1.82 -6.77
CA GLN A 179 14.74 -1.65 -5.49
C GLN A 179 15.52 -0.35 -5.43
N GLU A 180 16.25 -0.02 -6.50
CA GLU A 180 17.01 1.23 -6.62
C GLU A 180 16.08 2.45 -6.60
N ASN A 181 14.97 2.42 -7.33
CA ASN A 181 13.94 3.47 -7.28
C ASN A 181 13.36 3.65 -5.87
N LYS A 182 13.14 2.55 -5.13
CA LYS A 182 12.68 2.63 -3.74
C LYS A 182 13.70 3.34 -2.84
N GLN A 183 14.98 3.05 -3.01
CA GLN A 183 16.05 3.70 -2.25
C GLN A 183 16.18 5.19 -2.62
N LEU A 184 16.10 5.52 -3.91
CA LEU A 184 16.15 6.90 -4.38
C LEU A 184 14.96 7.72 -3.87
N ARG A 185 13.75 7.17 -3.89
CA ARG A 185 12.56 7.83 -3.31
C ARG A 185 12.75 8.13 -1.83
N HIS A 186 13.21 7.14 -1.05
CA HIS A 186 13.48 7.35 0.37
C HIS A 186 14.54 8.44 0.59
N ARG A 187 15.60 8.47 -0.24
CA ARG A 187 16.62 9.53 -0.16
C ARG A 187 16.05 10.90 -0.51
N CYS A 188 15.18 11.00 -1.51
CA CYS A 188 14.49 12.26 -1.84
C CYS A 188 13.60 12.72 -0.68
N GLU A 189 12.83 11.83 -0.07
CA GLU A 189 12.00 12.12 1.11
C GLU A 189 12.86 12.67 2.26
N MET A 190 13.98 12.01 2.59
CA MET A 190 14.89 12.49 3.63
C MET A 190 15.45 13.88 3.32
N LEU A 191 15.87 14.13 2.08
CA LEU A 191 16.38 15.44 1.66
C LEU A 191 15.29 16.52 1.69
N GLU A 192 14.05 16.18 1.34
CA GLU A 192 12.91 17.09 1.45
C GLU A 192 12.60 17.44 2.91
N GLU A 193 12.66 16.46 3.82
CA GLU A 193 12.51 16.70 5.26
C GLU A 193 13.62 17.59 5.82
N GLU A 194 14.87 17.34 5.45
CA GLU A 194 16.01 18.19 5.82
C GLU A 194 15.84 19.62 5.30
N SER A 195 15.41 19.78 4.04
CA SER A 195 15.16 21.08 3.43
C SER A 195 14.03 21.84 4.14
N ARG A 196 12.92 21.16 4.45
CA ARG A 196 11.80 21.72 5.23
C ARG A 196 12.26 22.17 6.62
N ALA A 197 13.03 21.33 7.31
CA ALA A 197 13.55 21.66 8.64
C ALA A 197 14.50 22.87 8.63
N LEU A 198 15.34 23.00 7.59
CA LEU A 198 16.20 24.17 7.41
C LEU A 198 15.39 25.44 7.13
N ALA A 199 14.36 25.35 6.28
CA ALA A 199 13.45 26.46 6.02
C ALA A 199 12.74 26.93 7.31
N ASP A 200 12.21 26.00 8.11
CA ASP A 200 11.56 26.31 9.39
C ASP A 200 12.51 27.01 10.36
N ARG A 201 13.77 26.56 10.46
CA ARG A 201 14.78 27.22 11.29
C ARG A 201 15.07 28.64 10.82
N LEU A 202 15.14 28.85 9.51
CA LEU A 202 15.38 30.17 8.94
C LEU A 202 14.21 31.12 9.24
N VAL A 203 12.97 30.67 9.05
CA VAL A 203 11.76 31.43 9.35
C VAL A 203 11.71 31.77 10.84
N LYS A 204 11.91 30.80 11.73
CA LYS A 204 11.97 31.04 13.18
C LYS A 204 13.04 32.07 13.55
N GLY A 205 14.22 31.96 12.95
CA GLY A 205 15.31 32.92 13.17
C GLY A 205 15.05 34.32 12.59
N GLN A 206 14.18 34.45 11.57
CA GLN A 206 13.73 35.76 11.07
C GLN A 206 12.65 36.37 11.96
N VAL A 207 11.67 35.55 12.40
CA VAL A 207 10.62 35.99 13.33
C VAL A 207 11.22 36.46 14.65
N SER A 208 12.12 35.68 15.25
CA SER A 208 12.81 36.06 16.50
C SER A 208 13.59 37.38 16.36
N ARG A 209 14.24 37.62 15.20
CA ARG A 209 14.92 38.90 14.95
C ARG A 209 13.94 40.06 14.81
N ALA A 210 12.82 39.85 14.13
CA ALA A 210 11.78 40.86 14.01
C ALA A 210 11.14 41.20 15.37
N GLU A 211 10.89 40.20 16.22
CA GLU A 211 10.41 40.37 17.60
C GLU A 211 11.43 41.15 18.47
N GLU A 212 12.72 40.82 18.35
CA GLU A 212 13.80 41.57 19.02
C GLU A 212 13.88 43.02 18.54
N GLU A 213 13.73 43.27 17.24
CA GLU A 213 13.70 44.62 16.68
C GLU A 213 12.47 45.42 17.15
N GLU A 214 11.29 44.81 17.17
CA GLU A 214 10.06 45.43 17.66
C GLU A 214 10.16 45.77 19.16
N THR A 215 10.63 44.83 19.99
CA THR A 215 10.83 45.07 21.43
C THR A 215 11.88 46.15 21.67
N THR A 216 12.98 46.16 20.92
CA THR A 216 14.00 47.22 21.01
C THR A 216 13.41 48.58 20.65
N PHE A 217 12.58 48.65 19.61
CA PHE A 217 11.90 49.87 19.20
C PHE A 217 10.92 50.39 20.27
N VAL A 218 10.13 49.50 20.89
CA VAL A 218 9.22 49.85 21.99
C VAL A 218 10.01 50.40 23.18
N VAL A 219 11.09 49.72 23.59
CA VAL A 219 11.95 50.17 24.70
C VAL A 219 12.57 51.53 24.40
N GLN A 220 13.05 51.76 23.17
CA GLN A 220 13.58 53.08 22.77
C GLN A 220 12.53 54.18 22.89
N ARG A 221 11.30 53.93 22.41
CA ARG A 221 10.20 54.88 22.50
C ARG A 221 9.84 55.19 23.96
N GLU A 222 9.73 54.17 24.81
CA GLU A 222 9.46 54.35 26.24
C GLU A 222 10.56 55.14 26.94
N LEU A 223 11.82 54.86 26.59
CA LEU A 223 12.98 55.55 27.14
C LEU A 223 12.99 57.02 26.73
N ASP A 224 12.61 57.36 25.51
CA ASP A 224 12.48 58.75 25.06
C ASP A 224 11.33 59.48 25.77
N VAL A 225 10.19 58.82 25.98
CA VAL A 225 9.09 59.37 26.80
C VAL A 225 9.57 59.61 28.24
N LEU A 226 10.26 58.65 28.85
CA LEU A 226 10.83 58.80 30.20
C LEU A 226 11.88 59.90 30.27
N ARG A 227 12.71 60.08 29.24
CA ARG A 227 13.64 61.20 29.15
C ARG A 227 12.90 62.53 29.10
N HIS A 228 11.85 62.65 28.30
CA HIS A 228 11.04 63.86 28.22
C HIS A 228 10.39 64.19 29.56
N THR A 229 9.76 63.22 30.22
CA THR A 229 9.15 63.44 31.55
C THR A 229 10.19 63.72 32.62
N HIS A 230 11.38 63.11 32.56
CA HIS A 230 12.49 63.46 33.44
C HIS A 230 12.96 64.91 33.23
N LEU A 231 13.04 65.36 31.98
CA LEU A 231 13.44 66.72 31.64
C LEU A 231 12.37 67.75 32.09
N GLU A 232 11.09 67.40 31.98
CA GLU A 232 9.99 68.21 32.47
C GLU A 232 9.94 68.27 34.00
N THR A 233 10.09 67.14 34.68
CA THR A 233 10.13 67.10 36.16
C THR A 233 11.35 67.81 36.73
N THR A 234 12.52 67.69 36.09
CA THR A 234 13.72 68.47 36.49
C THR A 234 13.52 69.96 36.25
N HIS A 235 12.86 70.36 35.16
CA HIS A 235 12.47 71.75 34.92
C HIS A 235 11.49 72.26 35.98
N GLN A 236 10.44 71.50 36.29
CA GLN A 236 9.49 71.81 37.36
C GLN A 236 10.17 71.91 38.72
N LEU A 237 11.14 71.03 39.02
CA LEU A 237 11.92 71.07 40.25
C LEU A 237 12.85 72.28 40.30
N ALA A 238 13.42 72.71 39.16
CA ALA A 238 14.18 73.95 39.08
C ALA A 238 13.30 75.18 39.35
N LEU A 239 12.12 75.24 38.73
CA LEU A 239 11.12 76.28 39.00
C LEU A 239 10.65 76.28 40.46
N ALA A 240 10.40 75.10 41.03
CA ALA A 240 10.03 74.95 42.44
C ALA A 240 11.18 75.39 43.35
N ASN A 241 12.44 75.09 43.02
CA ASN A 241 13.60 75.56 43.79
C ASN A 241 13.82 77.06 43.66
N GLU A 242 13.55 77.66 42.50
CA GLU A 242 13.53 79.12 42.33
C GLU A 242 12.38 79.76 43.11
N LYS A 243 11.21 79.10 43.15
CA LYS A 243 10.09 79.48 43.99
C LYS A 243 10.43 79.35 45.47
N ILE A 244 11.11 78.28 45.88
CA ILE A 244 11.60 78.10 47.26
C ILE A 244 12.67 79.13 47.59
N ARG A 245 13.57 79.49 46.66
CA ARG A 245 14.55 80.58 46.87
C ARG A 245 13.88 81.93 46.99
N SER A 246 12.90 82.24 46.13
CA SER A 246 12.15 83.50 46.22
C SER A 246 11.26 83.51 47.47
N LEU A 247 10.68 82.39 47.87
CA LEU A 247 9.98 82.23 49.15
C LEU A 247 10.93 82.26 50.35
N SER A 248 12.18 81.79 50.23
CA SER A 248 13.19 81.86 51.29
C SER A 248 13.70 83.30 51.47
N LEU A 249 13.90 84.03 50.37
CA LEU A 249 14.17 85.48 50.37
C LEU A 249 12.96 86.26 50.93
N MET A 250 11.74 85.89 50.53
CA MET A 250 10.52 86.45 51.12
C MET A 250 10.38 86.07 52.60
N MET A 251 10.76 84.87 53.03
CA MET A 251 10.74 84.43 54.43
C MET A 251 11.82 85.10 55.28
N GLU A 252 12.94 85.49 54.67
CA GLU A 252 13.95 86.36 55.30
C GLU A 252 13.42 87.80 55.45
N GLU A 253 12.53 88.25 54.55
CA GLU A 253 11.82 89.54 54.62
C GLU A 253 10.50 89.51 55.40
N THR A 254 9.95 88.34 55.72
CA THR A 254 8.65 88.20 56.40
C THR A 254 8.75 87.25 57.60
N GLN A 255 9.46 87.71 58.63
CA GLN A 255 9.01 87.55 60.01
C GLN A 255 7.69 88.33 60.25
N THR A 256 6.62 88.00 59.52
CA THR A 256 5.27 88.47 59.80
C THR A 256 4.25 87.44 59.32
N SER A 257 3.68 86.74 60.31
CA SER A 257 2.33 86.17 60.37
C SER A 257 1.85 85.19 59.29
N ARG A 258 1.74 83.93 59.75
CA ARG A 258 0.52 83.10 59.85
C ARG A 258 -0.41 82.91 58.63
N GLN A 259 -0.58 81.60 58.34
CA GLN A 259 -1.80 80.87 57.97
C GLN A 259 -2.36 81.18 56.56
N SER A 260 -2.85 80.24 55.75
CA SER A 260 -3.43 78.90 55.95
C SER A 260 -3.54 78.22 54.57
N SER A 261 -3.19 76.95 54.41
CA SER A 261 -4.13 75.80 54.26
C SER A 261 -5.31 75.99 53.28
N ILE A 262 -5.26 75.33 52.11
CA ILE A 262 -6.42 74.71 51.41
C ILE A 262 -6.07 73.80 50.18
N GLU A 263 -4.81 73.41 49.92
CA GLU A 263 -4.44 72.61 48.72
C GLU A 263 -4.15 71.11 48.97
N GLU A 264 -4.22 70.63 50.22
CA GLU A 264 -3.72 69.28 50.58
C GLU A 264 -4.72 68.12 50.34
N ILE A 265 -5.96 68.42 49.97
CA ILE A 265 -7.04 67.41 49.86
C ILE A 265 -7.27 66.95 48.41
N THR A 266 -7.04 67.82 47.41
CA THR A 266 -7.22 67.47 45.98
C THR A 266 -6.07 66.60 45.45
N LEU A 267 -4.83 66.89 45.85
CA LEU A 267 -3.64 66.15 45.43
C LEU A 267 -3.64 64.69 45.95
N LYS A 268 -4.20 64.44 47.14
CA LYS A 268 -4.31 63.09 47.70
C LYS A 268 -5.40 62.25 47.02
N GLN A 269 -6.36 62.89 46.37
CA GLN A 269 -7.45 62.21 45.65
C GLN A 269 -7.00 61.71 44.27
N GLU A 270 -6.22 62.50 43.53
CA GLU A 270 -5.57 62.07 42.28
C GLU A 270 -4.52 60.97 42.49
N GLN A 271 -3.76 61.04 43.60
CA GLN A 271 -2.79 59.99 43.95
C GLN A 271 -3.45 58.66 44.36
N LEU A 272 -4.67 58.70 44.90
CA LEU A 272 -5.44 57.49 45.18
C LEU A 272 -5.99 56.88 43.89
N GLN A 273 -6.46 57.70 42.95
CA GLN A 273 -7.00 57.25 41.68
C GLN A 273 -5.94 56.56 40.80
N GLN A 274 -4.73 57.12 40.73
CA GLN A 274 -3.60 56.48 40.03
C GLN A 274 -3.15 55.16 40.67
N ARG A 275 -3.29 55.03 42.01
CA ARG A 275 -3.01 53.78 42.71
C ARG A 275 -4.08 52.73 42.46
N GLU A 276 -5.35 53.14 42.34
CA GLU A 276 -6.45 52.25 41.98
C GLU A 276 -6.29 51.71 40.56
N GLU A 277 -5.94 52.56 39.58
CA GLU A 277 -5.66 52.13 38.19
C GLU A 277 -4.48 51.15 38.10
N MET A 278 -3.41 51.39 38.87
CA MET A 278 -2.26 50.46 38.91
C MET A 278 -2.63 49.13 39.56
N ILE A 279 -3.50 49.13 40.57
CA ILE A 279 -4.01 47.90 41.18
C ILE A 279 -4.86 47.11 40.18
N GLU A 280 -5.66 47.79 39.35
CA GLU A 280 -6.50 47.14 38.33
C GLU A 280 -5.66 46.47 37.24
N CYS A 281 -4.63 47.13 36.71
CA CYS A 281 -3.68 46.51 35.76
C CYS A 281 -2.95 45.29 36.37
N LEU A 282 -2.54 45.37 37.65
CA LEU A 282 -1.90 44.25 38.32
C LEU A 282 -2.87 43.07 38.56
N GLN A 283 -4.16 43.35 38.77
CA GLN A 283 -5.19 42.31 38.89
C GLN A 283 -5.44 41.62 37.54
N GLU A 284 -5.46 42.35 36.43
CA GLU A 284 -5.59 41.77 35.09
C GLU A 284 -4.41 40.85 34.73
N GLU A 285 -3.18 41.29 35.00
CA GLU A 285 -1.99 40.46 34.77
C GLU A 285 -1.98 39.20 35.65
N LEU A 286 -2.43 39.31 36.91
CA LEU A 286 -2.58 38.14 37.78
C LEU A 286 -3.59 37.13 37.24
N VAL A 287 -4.70 37.60 36.66
CA VAL A 287 -5.70 36.73 36.02
C VAL A 287 -5.12 36.04 34.79
N LYS A 288 -4.35 36.75 33.95
CA LYS A 288 -3.67 36.16 32.77
C LYS A 288 -2.66 35.09 33.18
N VAL A 289 -1.89 35.31 34.24
CA VAL A 289 -0.93 34.32 34.76
C VAL A 289 -1.66 33.07 35.28
N ARG A 290 -2.76 33.24 36.05
CA ARG A 290 -3.56 32.11 36.54
C ARG A 290 -4.22 31.30 35.42
N LEU A 291 -4.64 31.95 34.34
CA LEU A 291 -5.15 31.27 33.15
C LEU A 291 -4.07 30.40 32.50
N ARG A 292 -2.85 30.93 32.31
CA ARG A 292 -1.72 30.16 31.77
C ARG A 292 -1.32 28.99 32.66
N GLU A 293 -1.35 29.17 33.98
CA GLU A 293 -1.11 28.08 34.94
C GLU A 293 -2.18 26.97 34.81
N ALA A 294 -3.45 27.34 34.70
CA ALA A 294 -4.55 26.38 34.54
C ALA A 294 -4.47 25.60 33.20
N GLU A 295 -4.05 26.27 32.12
CA GLU A 295 -3.82 25.63 30.80
C GLU A 295 -2.64 24.64 30.86
N ASN A 296 -1.53 25.00 31.51
CA ASN A 296 -0.40 24.11 31.71
C ASN A 296 -0.77 22.88 32.56
N ASP A 297 -1.58 23.06 33.61
CA ASP A 297 -2.08 21.96 34.44
C ASP A 297 -3.04 21.03 33.69
N ALA A 298 -3.77 21.53 32.69
CA ALA A 298 -4.57 20.68 31.80
C ALA A 298 -3.68 19.83 30.89
N LEU A 299 -2.68 20.43 30.24
CA LEU A 299 -1.69 19.73 29.42
C LEU A 299 -0.95 18.63 30.19
N ILE A 300 -0.53 18.90 31.42
CA ILE A 300 0.16 17.92 32.26
C ILE A 300 -0.75 16.72 32.57
N ARG A 301 -2.06 16.95 32.80
CA ARG A 301 -3.02 15.86 33.03
C ARG A 301 -3.20 14.98 31.80
N ASP A 302 -3.31 15.58 30.62
CA ASP A 302 -3.47 14.85 29.36
C ASP A 302 -2.24 14.00 29.04
N LEU A 303 -1.04 14.56 29.22
CA LEU A 303 0.21 13.82 29.03
C LEU A 303 0.33 12.63 30.00
N ARG A 304 -0.11 12.79 31.26
CA ARG A 304 -0.12 11.69 32.24
C ARG A 304 -1.09 10.58 31.85
N SER A 305 -2.29 10.92 31.34
CA SER A 305 -3.24 9.93 30.83
C SER A 305 -2.64 9.13 29.68
N ARG A 306 -1.97 9.82 28.74
CA ARG A 306 -1.35 9.18 27.58
C ARG A 306 -0.21 8.22 27.94
N ILE A 307 0.59 8.58 28.95
CA ILE A 307 1.64 7.68 29.47
C ILE A 307 1.02 6.41 30.06
N HIS A 308 -0.08 6.54 30.80
CA HIS A 308 -0.75 5.38 31.41
C HIS A 308 -1.29 4.39 30.37
N GLU A 309 -1.95 4.89 29.32
CA GLU A 309 -2.42 4.06 28.19
C GLU A 309 -1.27 3.26 27.55
N LEU A 310 -0.14 3.92 27.29
CA LEU A 310 1.03 3.27 26.67
C LEU A 310 1.67 2.21 27.59
N GLU A 311 1.59 2.39 28.91
CA GLU A 311 2.07 1.41 29.88
C GLU A 311 1.17 0.16 29.93
N GLU A 312 -0.15 0.32 29.82
CA GLU A 312 -1.10 -0.79 29.73
C GLU A 312 -0.92 -1.60 28.43
N ASP A 313 -0.77 -0.93 27.28
CA ASP A 313 -0.49 -1.57 25.98
C ASP A 313 0.82 -2.38 26.02
N LYS A 314 1.84 -1.88 26.70
CA LYS A 314 3.10 -2.61 26.85
C LYS A 314 2.98 -3.84 27.75
N LYS A 315 2.08 -3.80 28.73
CA LYS A 315 1.82 -4.93 29.62
C LYS A 315 1.07 -6.05 28.89
N THR A 316 0.06 -5.71 28.09
CA THR A 316 -0.69 -6.70 27.30
C THR A 316 0.19 -7.42 26.28
N LEU A 317 1.12 -6.69 25.63
CA LEU A 317 2.11 -7.29 24.72
C LEU A 317 3.10 -8.25 25.41
N ARG A 318 3.37 -8.06 26.70
CA ARG A 318 4.25 -8.93 27.49
C ARG A 318 3.54 -10.18 28.04
N GLU A 319 2.22 -10.15 28.16
CA GLU A 319 1.41 -11.28 28.63
C GLU A 319 1.12 -12.32 27.53
N ILE A 320 1.47 -12.03 26.28
CA ILE A 320 1.48 -13.02 25.19
C ILE A 320 2.68 -13.96 25.41
N THR A 321 2.43 -15.06 26.13
CA THR A 321 3.40 -16.10 26.48
C THR A 321 4.02 -16.77 25.25
N PRO A 322 5.27 -17.27 25.36
CA PRO A 322 5.92 -18.00 24.27
C PRO A 322 5.23 -19.35 24.04
N ASP A 323 4.46 -19.39 22.97
CA ASP A 323 4.04 -20.49 22.10
C ASP A 323 4.04 -21.93 22.69
N ASN A 324 2.84 -22.38 23.10
CA ASN A 324 2.49 -23.79 23.39
C ASN A 324 2.85 -24.77 22.24
N SER A 325 3.18 -24.25 21.05
CA SER A 325 3.61 -25.02 19.90
C SER A 325 4.92 -25.78 20.16
N VAL A 326 5.86 -25.19 20.90
CA VAL A 326 7.19 -25.78 21.14
C VAL A 326 7.12 -26.96 22.10
N ALA A 327 6.29 -26.87 23.15
CA ALA A 327 6.09 -27.96 24.11
C ALA A 327 5.43 -29.19 23.45
N HIS A 328 4.39 -28.97 22.63
CA HIS A 328 3.74 -30.07 21.90
C HIS A 328 4.65 -30.71 20.83
N LEU A 329 5.48 -29.91 20.16
CA LEU A 329 6.48 -30.43 19.22
C LEU A 329 7.52 -31.33 19.92
N GLN A 330 7.92 -30.99 21.15
CA GLN A 330 8.83 -31.80 21.94
C GLN A 330 8.18 -33.12 22.38
N GLU A 331 6.91 -33.12 22.77
CA GLU A 331 6.16 -34.33 23.13
C GLU A 331 5.97 -35.28 21.93
N GLU A 332 5.61 -34.75 20.76
CA GLU A 332 5.48 -35.55 19.52
C GLU A 332 6.83 -36.20 19.13
N LEU A 333 7.94 -35.47 19.25
CA LEU A 333 9.26 -35.98 18.92
C LEU A 333 9.68 -37.13 19.86
N ILE A 334 9.37 -37.03 21.16
CA ILE A 334 9.67 -38.09 22.14
C ILE A 334 8.85 -39.34 21.81
N ALA A 335 7.57 -39.20 21.47
CA ALA A 335 6.69 -40.32 21.14
C ALA A 335 7.08 -41.05 19.83
N VAL A 336 7.64 -40.34 18.84
CA VAL A 336 8.17 -40.94 17.60
C VAL A 336 9.45 -41.73 17.89
N LYS A 337 10.38 -41.14 18.66
CA LYS A 337 11.65 -41.80 19.00
C LYS A 337 11.48 -43.07 19.83
N LEU A 338 10.48 -43.11 20.72
CA LEU A 338 10.15 -44.32 21.49
C LEU A 338 9.65 -45.46 20.60
N ARG A 339 8.74 -45.18 19.66
CA ARG A 339 8.23 -46.19 18.72
C ARG A 339 9.30 -46.74 17.78
N GLU A 340 10.21 -45.89 17.32
CA GLU A 340 11.33 -46.31 16.46
C GLU A 340 12.31 -47.24 17.23
N ALA A 341 12.56 -46.95 18.50
CA ALA A 341 13.41 -47.78 19.35
C ALA A 341 12.81 -49.17 19.60
N GLU A 342 11.50 -49.26 19.86
CA GLU A 342 10.77 -50.52 20.05
C GLU A 342 10.76 -51.38 18.78
N ALA A 343 10.52 -50.76 17.62
CA ALA A 343 10.57 -51.44 16.33
C ALA A 343 11.96 -52.05 16.03
N ASN A 344 13.02 -51.27 16.26
CA ASN A 344 14.41 -51.70 16.04
C ASN A 344 14.83 -52.87 16.95
N LEU A 345 14.35 -52.90 18.19
CA LEU A 345 14.57 -54.02 19.12
C LEU A 345 13.89 -55.29 18.61
N SER A 346 12.63 -55.20 18.17
CA SER A 346 11.88 -56.35 17.64
C SER A 346 12.52 -56.96 16.38
N LEU A 347 13.09 -56.12 15.52
CA LEU A 347 13.81 -56.53 14.30
C LEU A 347 15.11 -57.29 14.62
N LYS A 348 15.86 -56.82 15.64
CA LYS A 348 17.07 -57.52 16.11
C LYS A 348 16.75 -58.91 16.62
N ASP A 349 15.69 -59.07 17.41
CA ASP A 349 15.29 -60.37 17.96
C ASP A 349 14.88 -61.38 16.88
N LEU A 350 14.23 -60.90 15.82
CA LEU A 350 13.85 -61.71 14.66
C LEU A 350 15.05 -62.16 13.85
N ARG A 351 15.98 -61.26 13.55
CA ARG A 351 17.24 -61.60 12.86
C ARG A 351 18.05 -62.63 13.64
N HIS A 352 18.05 -62.51 14.97
CA HIS A 352 18.67 -63.51 15.84
C HIS A 352 17.98 -64.88 15.74
N ARG A 353 16.64 -64.92 15.70
CA ARG A 353 15.89 -66.18 15.51
C ARG A 353 16.17 -66.84 14.16
N VAL A 354 16.23 -66.06 13.08
CA VAL A 354 16.52 -66.55 11.72
C VAL A 354 17.92 -67.14 11.63
N THR A 355 18.91 -66.43 12.15
CA THR A 355 20.30 -66.92 12.18
C THR A 355 20.44 -68.18 13.03
N GLU A 356 19.71 -68.29 14.14
CA GLU A 356 19.72 -69.48 15.00
C GLU A 356 19.12 -70.71 14.31
N LEU A 357 17.98 -70.58 13.63
CA LEU A 357 17.39 -71.69 12.85
C LEU A 357 18.23 -72.07 11.65
N SER A 358 18.82 -71.09 10.95
CA SER A 358 19.72 -71.35 9.82
C SER A 358 20.96 -72.12 10.26
N ASN A 359 21.54 -71.77 11.42
CA ASN A 359 22.66 -72.50 12.02
C ASN A 359 22.27 -73.92 12.48
N GLN A 360 21.07 -74.11 13.04
CA GLN A 360 20.56 -75.44 13.39
C GLN A 360 20.41 -76.32 12.15
N TRP A 361 19.89 -75.77 11.05
CA TRP A 361 19.79 -76.48 9.78
C TRP A 361 21.16 -76.85 9.19
N GLN A 362 22.12 -75.93 9.24
CA GLN A 362 23.47 -76.16 8.74
C GLN A 362 24.19 -77.27 9.50
N ARG A 363 23.99 -77.38 10.82
CA ARG A 363 24.51 -78.49 11.63
C ARG A 363 23.85 -79.81 11.27
N HIS A 364 22.52 -79.82 11.10
CA HIS A 364 21.79 -81.02 10.68
C HIS A 364 22.29 -81.55 9.32
N LEU A 365 22.58 -80.65 8.38
CA LEU A 365 23.16 -80.99 7.08
C LEU A 365 24.60 -81.54 7.18
N GLN A 366 25.38 -81.08 8.16
CA GLN A 366 26.76 -81.54 8.40
C GLN A 366 26.81 -82.91 9.10
N GLU A 367 25.95 -83.13 10.09
CA GLU A 367 25.85 -84.40 10.82
C GLU A 367 25.39 -85.54 9.88
N HIS A 368 24.47 -85.27 8.94
CA HIS A 368 23.99 -86.27 7.98
C HIS A 368 24.89 -86.49 6.77
N LYS A 369 25.87 -85.61 6.49
CA LYS A 369 26.89 -85.82 5.44
C LYS A 369 28.03 -86.75 5.89
N GLN A 370 28.10 -87.09 7.18
CA GLN A 370 29.21 -87.80 7.80
C GLN A 370 29.00 -89.30 8.02
N GLU A 371 27.98 -89.95 7.44
CA GLU A 371 27.94 -91.42 7.41
C GLU A 371 28.65 -91.96 6.15
N PRO A 372 29.87 -92.54 6.24
CA PRO A 372 30.46 -93.26 5.13
C PRO A 372 30.03 -94.72 5.18
N VAL A 373 29.63 -95.20 4.00
CA VAL A 373 29.45 -96.62 3.65
C VAL A 373 30.62 -97.45 4.16
N ASN A 374 30.37 -98.38 5.08
CA ASN A 374 31.30 -99.45 5.41
C ASN A 374 30.72 -100.78 4.92
N SER A 375 31.33 -101.30 3.86
CA SER A 375 30.96 -102.54 3.16
C SER A 375 31.35 -103.80 3.94
N GLY A 376 30.45 -104.77 4.02
CA GLY A 376 30.74 -106.12 4.52
C GLY A 376 29.63 -107.14 4.20
N GLU A 377 29.81 -107.83 3.07
CA GLU A 377 29.39 -109.19 2.70
C GLU A 377 28.06 -109.80 3.24
N ALA A 378 27.20 -110.19 2.27
CA ALA A 378 26.76 -111.57 2.02
C ALA A 378 25.23 -111.82 1.91
N HIS A 379 24.88 -112.37 0.74
CA HIS A 379 23.77 -113.27 0.38
C HIS A 379 22.30 -112.80 0.42
N SER A 380 21.75 -112.71 -0.80
CA SER A 380 20.43 -113.20 -1.22
C SER A 380 19.19 -112.58 -0.57
N THR A 381 18.64 -111.54 -1.21
CA THR A 381 17.22 -111.43 -1.64
C THR A 381 16.95 -110.03 -2.23
N PRO A 382 16.71 -109.88 -3.55
CA PRO A 382 16.45 -108.58 -4.15
C PRO A 382 14.94 -108.32 -4.21
N LYS A 383 14.44 -107.44 -3.31
CA LYS A 383 13.23 -106.59 -3.49
C LYS A 383 12.81 -105.85 -2.21
N LYS A 384 13.09 -106.38 -1.01
CA LYS A 384 12.73 -105.72 0.26
C LYS A 384 13.73 -104.64 0.70
N LEU A 385 15.03 -104.81 0.41
CA LEU A 385 16.06 -103.80 0.71
C LEU A 385 15.88 -102.52 -0.10
N LEU A 386 15.63 -102.62 -1.41
CA LEU A 386 15.25 -101.48 -2.26
C LEU A 386 13.99 -100.74 -1.75
N PHE A 387 13.03 -101.44 -1.13
CA PHE A 387 11.81 -100.84 -0.60
C PHE A 387 12.06 -100.06 0.71
N TRP A 388 13.02 -100.51 1.53
CA TRP A 388 13.38 -99.85 2.78
C TRP A 388 14.36 -98.70 2.51
N GLU A 389 15.28 -98.86 1.56
CA GLU A 389 16.19 -97.83 1.07
C GLU A 389 15.44 -96.73 0.31
N ASN A 390 14.41 -97.07 -0.49
CA ASN A 390 13.49 -96.06 -1.05
C ASN A 390 12.65 -95.40 0.03
N ARG A 391 12.10 -96.14 1.01
CA ARG A 391 11.33 -95.49 2.09
C ARG A 391 12.19 -94.56 2.93
N HIS A 392 13.45 -94.93 3.19
CA HIS A 392 14.37 -94.10 3.95
C HIS A 392 14.76 -92.83 3.18
N ASN A 393 15.04 -92.97 1.87
CA ASN A 393 15.24 -91.83 0.96
C ASN A 393 13.98 -90.97 0.79
N GLU A 394 12.79 -91.56 0.78
CA GLU A 394 11.51 -90.82 0.74
C GLU A 394 11.25 -90.09 2.05
N THR A 395 11.51 -90.71 3.21
CA THR A 395 11.40 -90.02 4.51
C THR A 395 12.43 -88.90 4.64
N GLN A 396 13.65 -89.08 4.14
CA GLN A 396 14.68 -88.03 4.12
C GLN A 396 14.29 -86.87 3.19
N LYS A 397 13.79 -87.15 1.98
CA LYS A 397 13.26 -86.12 1.09
C LYS A 397 12.11 -85.36 1.73
N LEU A 398 11.20 -86.05 2.42
CA LEU A 398 10.09 -85.42 3.11
C LEU A 398 10.56 -84.55 4.29
N GLU A 399 11.60 -84.94 5.02
CA GLU A 399 12.20 -84.13 6.09
C GLU A 399 12.96 -82.91 5.54
N GLU A 400 13.69 -83.05 4.43
CA GLU A 400 14.32 -81.93 3.71
C GLU A 400 13.28 -80.96 3.15
N ASP A 401 12.22 -81.47 2.54
CA ASP A 401 11.09 -80.68 2.05
C ASP A 401 10.34 -79.98 3.21
N LEU A 402 10.23 -80.63 4.38
CA LEU A 402 9.64 -80.03 5.59
C LEU A 402 10.51 -78.90 6.16
N MET A 403 11.82 -79.06 6.22
CA MET A 403 12.72 -78.01 6.73
C MET A 403 12.86 -76.85 5.75
N THR A 404 12.91 -77.12 4.45
CA THR A 404 12.92 -76.06 3.42
C THR A 404 11.60 -75.30 3.38
N THR A 405 10.46 -75.97 3.56
CA THR A 405 9.16 -75.29 3.70
C THR A 405 9.08 -74.45 4.98
N ARG A 406 9.61 -74.92 6.11
CA ARG A 406 9.69 -74.13 7.35
C ARG A 406 10.61 -72.91 7.24
N LEU A 407 11.73 -73.03 6.55
CA LEU A 407 12.62 -71.89 6.29
C LEU A 407 11.93 -70.84 5.42
N ARG A 408 11.26 -71.26 4.34
CA ARG A 408 10.46 -70.35 3.49
C ARG A 408 9.29 -69.73 4.25
N GLU A 409 8.62 -70.48 5.12
CA GLU A 409 7.55 -69.97 5.98
C GLU A 409 8.08 -68.90 6.95
N MET A 410 9.26 -69.14 7.53
CA MET A 410 9.87 -68.18 8.44
C MET A 410 10.41 -66.94 7.72
N GLU A 411 10.97 -67.09 6.51
CA GLU A 411 11.35 -65.99 5.62
C GLU A 411 10.12 -65.14 5.27
N ALA A 412 9.02 -65.76 4.83
CA ALA A 412 7.77 -65.06 4.56
C ALA A 412 7.21 -64.35 5.81
N LEU A 413 7.28 -64.97 6.99
CA LEU A 413 6.88 -64.34 8.25
C LEU A 413 7.77 -63.14 8.62
N THR A 414 9.06 -63.19 8.29
CA THR A 414 9.96 -62.05 8.51
C THR A 414 9.66 -60.91 7.55
N GLU A 415 9.42 -61.20 6.26
CA GLU A 415 8.99 -60.22 5.27
C GLU A 415 7.67 -59.56 5.65
N VAL A 416 6.67 -60.33 6.10
CA VAL A 416 5.38 -59.79 6.56
C VAL A 416 5.57 -58.85 7.76
N LYS A 417 6.49 -59.15 8.68
CA LYS A 417 6.78 -58.27 9.82
C LYS A 417 7.56 -57.02 9.41
N GLU A 418 8.49 -57.11 8.47
CA GLU A 418 9.18 -55.96 7.89
C GLU A 418 8.22 -55.03 7.16
N LEU A 419 7.29 -55.59 6.38
CA LEU A 419 6.23 -54.83 5.72
C LEU A 419 5.29 -54.16 6.74
N ARG A 420 4.90 -54.85 7.83
CA ARG A 420 4.09 -54.23 8.90
C ARG A 420 4.82 -53.07 9.59
N LEU A 421 6.13 -53.19 9.82
CA LEU A 421 6.92 -52.09 10.37
C LEU A 421 6.98 -50.91 9.39
N LYS A 422 7.13 -51.19 8.09
CA LYS A 422 7.11 -50.16 7.05
C LYS A 422 5.76 -49.44 6.97
N VAL A 423 4.66 -50.18 7.08
CA VAL A 423 3.31 -49.61 7.16
C VAL A 423 3.18 -48.71 8.39
N MET A 424 3.62 -49.16 9.57
CA MET A 424 3.57 -48.36 10.79
C MET A 424 4.42 -47.07 10.67
N GLU A 425 5.62 -47.15 10.07
CA GLU A 425 6.47 -45.99 9.80
C GLU A 425 5.77 -44.98 8.87
N LEU A 426 5.18 -45.47 7.77
CA LEU A 426 4.43 -44.64 6.83
C LEU A 426 3.19 -44.02 7.48
N GLU A 427 2.45 -44.76 8.31
CA GLU A 427 1.32 -44.23 9.07
C GLU A 427 1.76 -43.11 10.01
N THR A 428 2.90 -43.26 10.71
CA THR A 428 3.44 -42.18 11.54
C THR A 428 3.87 -40.96 10.72
N GLN A 429 4.49 -41.18 9.55
CA GLN A 429 4.89 -40.10 8.66
C GLN A 429 3.68 -39.33 8.12
N VAL A 430 2.61 -40.04 7.76
CA VAL A 430 1.34 -39.45 7.35
C VAL A 430 0.73 -38.66 8.51
N GLN A 431 0.74 -39.19 9.73
CA GLN A 431 0.18 -38.49 10.88
C GLN A 431 0.96 -37.22 11.24
N VAL A 432 2.29 -37.26 11.18
CA VAL A 432 3.13 -36.06 11.37
C VAL A 432 2.88 -35.02 10.27
N SER A 433 2.83 -35.46 9.02
CA SER A 433 2.56 -34.57 7.88
C SER A 433 1.16 -33.94 7.98
N THR A 434 0.17 -34.70 8.43
CA THR A 434 -1.21 -34.22 8.64
C THR A 434 -1.26 -33.20 9.77
N ASN A 435 -0.59 -33.45 10.89
CA ASN A 435 -0.50 -32.49 11.99
C ASN A 435 0.24 -31.21 11.57
N GLN A 436 1.30 -31.33 10.76
CA GLN A 436 2.02 -30.17 10.22
C GLN A 436 1.14 -29.33 9.29
N LEU A 437 0.40 -29.96 8.38
CA LEU A 437 -0.58 -29.29 7.53
C LEU A 437 -1.64 -28.57 8.36
N ARG A 438 -2.18 -29.24 9.38
CA ARG A 438 -3.17 -28.63 10.28
C ARG A 438 -2.62 -27.39 11.01
N ARG A 439 -1.37 -27.42 11.48
CA ARG A 439 -0.71 -26.25 12.09
C ARG A 439 -0.53 -25.11 11.09
N GLN A 440 -0.17 -25.44 9.85
CA GLN A 440 -0.07 -24.45 8.78
C GLN A 440 -1.44 -23.83 8.47
N ASP A 441 -2.50 -24.64 8.38
CA ASP A 441 -3.87 -24.17 8.16
C ASP A 441 -4.35 -23.26 9.30
N GLU A 442 -4.09 -23.62 10.55
CA GLU A 442 -4.39 -22.77 11.71
C GLU A 442 -3.60 -21.45 11.69
N GLY A 443 -2.33 -21.49 11.24
CA GLY A 443 -1.51 -20.30 11.03
C GLY A 443 -2.04 -19.39 9.91
N ILE A 444 -2.41 -19.97 8.77
CA ILE A 444 -3.03 -19.26 7.63
C ILE A 444 -4.35 -18.64 8.07
N LYS A 445 -5.16 -19.35 8.84
CA LYS A 445 -6.43 -18.84 9.37
C LYS A 445 -6.22 -17.62 10.27
N LYS A 446 -5.29 -17.68 11.22
CA LYS A 446 -4.94 -16.52 12.06
C LYS A 446 -4.43 -15.34 11.24
N GLN A 447 -3.59 -15.59 10.23
CA GLN A 447 -3.11 -14.52 9.35
C GLN A 447 -4.24 -13.87 8.54
N ARG A 448 -5.22 -14.66 8.07
CA ARG A 448 -6.42 -14.13 7.41
C ARG A 448 -7.26 -13.27 8.36
N GLU A 449 -7.51 -13.74 9.57
CA GLU A 449 -8.25 -12.96 10.58
C GLU A 449 -7.55 -11.63 10.91
N LEU A 450 -6.22 -11.63 11.04
CA LEU A 450 -5.44 -10.41 11.24
C LEU A 450 -5.49 -9.46 10.04
N LEU A 451 -5.48 -10.01 8.81
CA LEU A 451 -5.60 -9.23 7.59
C LEU A 451 -6.99 -8.58 7.50
N GLU A 452 -8.07 -9.33 7.74
CA GLU A 452 -9.44 -8.81 7.75
C GLU A 452 -9.62 -7.71 8.81
N ALA A 453 -9.06 -7.89 10.01
CA ALA A 453 -9.09 -6.87 11.05
C ALA A 453 -8.28 -5.61 10.69
N ALA A 454 -7.15 -5.77 10.00
CA ALA A 454 -6.36 -4.64 9.49
C ALA A 454 -7.12 -3.88 8.38
N GLU A 455 -7.71 -4.60 7.43
CA GLU A 455 -8.54 -4.01 6.38
C GLU A 455 -9.75 -3.25 6.93
N LEU A 456 -10.39 -3.76 7.98
CA LEU A 456 -11.49 -3.05 8.64
C LEU A 456 -11.01 -1.72 9.23
N ARG A 457 -9.86 -1.72 9.92
CA ARG A 457 -9.26 -0.50 10.49
C ARG A 457 -8.88 0.51 9.40
N ASP A 458 -8.34 0.05 8.27
CA ASP A 458 -8.01 0.93 7.14
C ASP A 458 -9.27 1.56 6.53
N ARG A 459 -10.36 0.79 6.39
CA ARG A 459 -11.65 1.32 5.93
C ARG A 459 -12.21 2.37 6.90
N GLU A 460 -12.16 2.11 8.20
CA GLU A 460 -12.59 3.08 9.21
C GLU A 460 -11.74 4.36 9.19
N ALA A 461 -10.42 4.23 9.05
CA ALA A 461 -9.51 5.36 8.93
C ALA A 461 -9.78 6.18 7.65
N ALA A 462 -10.06 5.52 6.53
CA ALA A 462 -10.42 6.19 5.28
C ALA A 462 -11.74 6.97 5.37
N VAL A 463 -12.74 6.42 6.07
CA VAL A 463 -14.01 7.14 6.33
C VAL A 463 -13.76 8.38 7.19
N ARG A 464 -12.97 8.26 8.28
CA ARG A 464 -12.60 9.41 9.11
C ARG A 464 -11.84 10.49 8.34
N LEU A 465 -10.93 10.08 7.46
CA LEU A 465 -10.20 11.02 6.60
C LEU A 465 -11.15 11.80 5.67
N LEU A 466 -12.13 11.13 5.08
CA LEU A 466 -13.16 11.76 4.24
C LEU A 466 -14.03 12.73 5.04
N GLU A 467 -14.40 12.40 6.29
CA GLU A 467 -15.14 13.29 7.16
C GLU A 467 -14.34 14.55 7.52
N GLU A 468 -13.06 14.41 7.86
CA GLU A 468 -12.18 15.54 8.14
C GLU A 468 -11.93 16.41 6.91
N GLN A 469 -11.81 15.81 5.71
CA GLN A 469 -11.72 16.57 4.46
C GLN A 469 -12.99 17.39 4.19
N ARG A 470 -14.18 16.83 4.44
CA ARG A 470 -15.44 17.57 4.32
C ARG A 470 -15.50 18.73 5.32
N ARG A 471 -15.13 18.49 6.59
CA ARG A 471 -15.06 19.53 7.63
C ARG A 471 -14.09 20.65 7.24
N TYR A 472 -12.93 20.30 6.69
CA TYR A 472 -11.96 21.29 6.21
C TYR A 472 -12.54 22.14 5.07
N SER A 473 -13.19 21.51 4.07
CA SER A 473 -13.84 22.23 2.98
C SER A 473 -14.94 23.18 3.48
N ASP A 474 -15.72 22.76 4.47
CA ASP A 474 -16.78 23.59 5.07
C ASP A 474 -16.18 24.80 5.82
N LEU A 475 -15.10 24.59 6.57
CA LEU A 475 -14.37 25.68 7.25
C LEU A 475 -13.74 26.65 6.24
N GLU A 476 -13.16 26.14 5.16
CA GLU A 476 -12.58 26.96 4.10
C GLU A 476 -13.66 27.83 3.42
N SER A 477 -14.85 27.25 3.16
CA SER A 477 -15.99 28.02 2.63
C SER A 477 -16.43 29.11 3.60
N LYS A 478 -16.58 28.79 4.90
CA LYS A 478 -16.95 29.77 5.93
C LYS A 478 -15.95 30.91 6.03
N MET A 479 -14.65 30.61 5.99
CA MET A 479 -13.59 31.62 6.01
C MET A 479 -13.67 32.53 4.79
N LYS A 480 -13.93 31.98 3.59
CA LYS A 480 -14.12 32.78 2.36
C LYS A 480 -15.35 33.69 2.46
N ASP A 481 -16.46 33.19 3.03
CA ASP A 481 -17.69 33.97 3.24
C ASP A 481 -17.50 35.09 4.27
N GLU A 482 -16.77 34.84 5.36
CA GLU A 482 -16.40 35.87 6.34
C GLU A 482 -15.51 36.95 5.73
N LEU A 483 -14.50 36.56 4.94
CA LEU A 483 -13.64 37.50 4.24
C LEU A 483 -14.40 38.33 3.20
N MET A 484 -15.36 37.73 2.49
CA MET A 484 -16.24 38.46 1.58
C MET A 484 -17.11 39.47 2.35
N ARG A 485 -17.71 39.06 3.48
CA ARG A 485 -18.51 39.96 4.33
C ARG A 485 -17.70 41.13 4.88
N ALA A 486 -16.46 40.88 5.31
CA ALA A 486 -15.55 41.92 5.76
C ALA A 486 -15.24 42.92 4.63
N LYS A 487 -14.94 42.43 3.42
CA LYS A 487 -14.71 43.29 2.24
C LYS A 487 -15.92 44.13 1.87
N ILE A 488 -17.12 43.56 1.93
CA ILE A 488 -18.37 44.29 1.68
C ILE A 488 -18.52 45.40 2.72
N SER A 489 -18.34 45.09 4.01
CA SER A 489 -18.43 46.09 5.08
C SER A 489 -17.41 47.23 4.93
N ASP A 490 -16.17 46.92 4.54
CA ASP A 490 -15.16 47.95 4.32
C ASP A 490 -15.45 48.78 3.06
N ALA A 491 -16.01 48.18 2.01
CA ALA A 491 -16.48 48.92 0.84
C ALA A 491 -17.64 49.86 1.19
N GLU A 492 -18.61 49.41 2.00
CA GLU A 492 -19.72 50.23 2.50
C GLU A 492 -19.22 51.40 3.35
N LYS A 493 -18.27 51.17 4.26
CA LYS A 493 -17.63 52.25 5.05
C LYS A 493 -16.89 53.24 4.14
N THR A 494 -16.16 52.75 3.14
CA THR A 494 -15.44 53.60 2.18
C THR A 494 -16.40 54.44 1.35
N GLN A 495 -17.52 53.86 0.92
CA GLN A 495 -18.59 54.58 0.24
C GLN A 495 -19.20 55.66 1.15
N ALA A 496 -19.51 55.33 2.40
CA ALA A 496 -20.04 56.30 3.35
C ALA A 496 -19.07 57.47 3.59
N VAL A 497 -17.76 57.19 3.69
CA VAL A 497 -16.73 58.24 3.78
C VAL A 497 -16.70 59.10 2.52
N ALA A 498 -16.80 58.50 1.33
CA ALA A 498 -16.84 59.26 0.08
C ALA A 498 -18.09 60.15 -0.02
N GLU A 499 -19.26 59.65 0.37
CA GLU A 499 -20.51 60.43 0.41
C GLU A 499 -20.42 61.60 1.39
N LEU A 500 -19.85 61.37 2.58
CA LEU A 500 -19.61 62.43 3.57
C LEU A 500 -18.61 63.47 3.04
N THR A 501 -17.53 63.03 2.39
CA THR A 501 -16.53 63.92 1.79
C THR A 501 -17.15 64.76 0.68
N GLN A 502 -17.99 64.17 -0.18
CA GLN A 502 -18.72 64.89 -1.20
C GLN A 502 -19.65 65.94 -0.56
N LYS A 503 -20.35 65.59 0.52
CA LYS A 503 -21.24 66.51 1.23
C LYS A 503 -20.49 67.66 1.91
N ILE A 504 -19.32 67.38 2.47
CA ILE A 504 -18.41 68.41 3.00
C ILE A 504 -18.00 69.36 1.86
N SER A 505 -17.54 68.84 0.72
CA SER A 505 -17.14 69.69 -0.41
C SER A 505 -18.31 70.55 -0.95
N GLN A 506 -19.54 70.01 -0.99
CA GLN A 506 -20.73 70.79 -1.35
C GLN A 506 -21.03 71.91 -0.34
N LEU A 507 -20.85 71.66 0.96
CA LEU A 507 -21.02 72.68 1.99
C LEU A 507 -19.92 73.74 1.94
N GLU A 508 -18.68 73.35 1.65
CA GLU A 508 -17.56 74.25 1.42
C GLU A 508 -17.80 75.15 0.21
N LEU A 509 -18.26 74.58 -0.92
CA LEU A 509 -18.65 75.35 -2.10
C LEU A 509 -19.77 76.34 -1.78
N LYS A 510 -20.83 75.91 -1.10
CA LYS A 510 -21.90 76.83 -0.66
C LYS A 510 -21.39 77.92 0.28
N SER A 511 -20.45 77.59 1.17
CA SER A 511 -19.85 78.58 2.06
C SER A 511 -19.01 79.59 1.28
N GLN A 512 -18.28 79.15 0.26
CA GLN A 512 -17.53 80.02 -0.65
C GLN A 512 -18.47 80.88 -1.49
N GLU A 513 -19.56 80.31 -2.03
CA GLU A 513 -20.61 81.05 -2.74
C GLU A 513 -21.18 82.16 -1.85
N ILE A 514 -21.59 81.85 -0.62
CA ILE A 514 -22.09 82.83 0.35
C ILE A 514 -21.03 83.90 0.67
N ALA A 515 -19.76 83.52 0.83
CA ALA A 515 -18.68 84.46 1.06
C ALA A 515 -18.49 85.40 -0.14
N THR A 516 -18.47 84.87 -1.36
CA THR A 516 -18.37 85.67 -2.60
C THR A 516 -19.60 86.54 -2.83
N GLU A 517 -20.81 86.07 -2.50
CA GLU A 517 -22.02 86.92 -2.51
C GLU A 517 -21.91 88.05 -1.48
N GLY A 518 -21.32 87.77 -0.31
CA GLY A 518 -21.02 88.79 0.70
C GLY A 518 -20.06 89.86 0.18
N GLU A 519 -18.96 89.44 -0.47
CA GLU A 519 -17.99 90.34 -1.10
C GLU A 519 -18.62 91.14 -2.25
N LEU A 520 -19.40 90.50 -3.12
CA LEU A 520 -20.13 91.16 -4.19
C LEU A 520 -21.18 92.15 -3.68
N ARG A 521 -21.86 91.85 -2.55
CA ARG A 521 -22.75 92.82 -1.91
C ARG A 521 -22.00 94.03 -1.39
N ILE A 522 -20.84 93.84 -0.76
CA ILE A 522 -19.98 94.94 -0.30
C ILE A 522 -19.53 95.80 -1.49
N HIS A 523 -19.09 95.15 -2.58
CA HIS A 523 -18.70 95.85 -3.81
C HIS A 523 -19.89 96.52 -4.50
N SER A 524 -21.09 95.94 -4.47
CA SER A 524 -22.30 96.55 -5.05
C SER A 524 -22.77 97.79 -4.30
N VAL A 525 -22.52 97.86 -2.99
CA VAL A 525 -22.79 99.06 -2.18
C VAL A 525 -21.78 100.15 -2.55
N ASP A 526 -20.51 99.80 -2.68
CA ASP A 526 -19.44 100.73 -3.09
C ASP A 526 -19.62 101.23 -4.54
N ASP A 527 -20.09 100.36 -5.44
CA ASP A 527 -20.43 100.71 -6.82
C ASP A 527 -21.75 101.49 -6.90
N SER A 528 -22.73 101.21 -6.03
CA SER A 528 -23.97 101.99 -5.93
C SER A 528 -23.69 103.41 -5.42
N ASP A 529 -22.77 103.56 -4.46
CA ASP A 529 -22.34 104.88 -3.97
C ASP A 529 -21.55 105.64 -5.06
N LYS A 530 -20.68 104.96 -5.82
CA LYS A 530 -20.03 105.56 -7.01
C LYS A 530 -21.01 105.91 -8.13
N VAL A 531 -22.01 105.08 -8.38
CA VAL A 531 -23.06 105.35 -9.38
C VAL A 531 -23.91 106.53 -8.94
N ARG A 532 -24.19 106.68 -7.65
CA ARG A 532 -24.89 107.85 -7.09
C ARG A 532 -24.06 109.13 -7.23
N ASP A 533 -22.76 109.08 -6.95
CA ASP A 533 -21.84 110.20 -7.17
C ASP A 533 -21.70 110.58 -8.66
N LEU A 534 -21.75 109.59 -9.56
CA LEU A 534 -21.74 109.81 -11.00
C LEU A 534 -23.10 110.33 -11.51
N GLN A 535 -24.21 109.90 -10.91
CA GLN A 535 -25.55 110.42 -11.22
C GLN A 535 -25.72 111.86 -10.74
N ASP A 536 -25.17 112.23 -9.58
CA ASP A 536 -25.15 113.63 -9.12
C ASP A 536 -24.30 114.49 -10.07
N LYS A 537 -23.13 114.00 -10.52
CA LYS A 537 -22.33 114.68 -11.56
C LYS A 537 -23.02 114.76 -12.93
N VAL A 538 -23.79 113.74 -13.31
CA VAL A 538 -24.57 113.74 -14.56
C VAL A 538 -25.78 114.68 -14.43
N ALA A 539 -26.41 114.79 -13.27
CA ALA A 539 -27.48 115.75 -13.01
C ALA A 539 -26.96 117.20 -13.07
N ASP A 540 -25.77 117.46 -12.53
CA ASP A 540 -25.08 118.75 -12.67
C ASP A 540 -24.77 119.08 -14.13
N LEU A 541 -24.33 118.09 -14.93
CA LEU A 541 -24.06 118.26 -16.37
C LEU A 541 -25.33 118.35 -17.23
N GLN A 542 -26.42 117.69 -16.84
CA GLN A 542 -27.73 117.76 -17.52
C GLN A 542 -28.49 119.06 -17.22
N ALA A 543 -28.14 119.78 -16.16
CA ALA A 543 -28.63 121.14 -15.91
C ALA A 543 -28.02 122.18 -16.86
N GLU A 544 -26.89 121.89 -17.53
CA GLU A 544 -26.21 122.83 -18.42
C GLU A 544 -26.67 122.80 -19.88
N PHE A 545 -27.42 121.79 -20.36
CA PHE A 545 -27.93 121.74 -21.75
C PHE A 545 -29.24 120.94 -21.94
N PRO A 546 -30.38 121.54 -22.39
CA PRO A 546 -31.63 120.82 -22.59
C PRO A 546 -31.90 120.37 -24.04
N THR A 547 -32.18 119.07 -24.20
CA THR A 547 -33.07 118.41 -25.21
C THR A 547 -32.56 118.20 -26.66
N PRO A 548 -33.26 117.40 -27.50
CA PRO A 548 -33.29 115.92 -27.54
C PRO A 548 -33.08 115.40 -28.99
N ILE A 549 -33.12 114.07 -29.28
CA ILE A 549 -33.45 113.40 -30.59
C ILE A 549 -33.23 111.88 -30.40
N THR A 550 -34.28 111.10 -30.16
CA THR A 550 -35.01 110.19 -31.09
C THR A 550 -34.21 109.01 -31.69
N SER A 551 -34.77 107.82 -31.43
CA SER A 551 -34.59 106.47 -32.02
C SER A 551 -34.68 106.45 -33.57
N PRO A 552 -34.51 105.32 -34.34
CA PRO A 552 -34.76 103.93 -33.95
C PRO A 552 -33.96 102.79 -34.64
N ASP A 553 -34.26 101.56 -34.18
CA ASP A 553 -34.34 100.25 -34.85
C ASP A 553 -33.22 99.72 -35.75
N THR A 554 -32.70 98.53 -35.42
CA THR A 554 -32.90 97.25 -36.16
C THR A 554 -32.04 96.11 -35.58
N GLU A 555 -32.68 95.03 -35.12
CA GLU A 555 -32.07 93.70 -34.93
C GLU A 555 -31.74 93.04 -36.30
N PRO A 556 -31.22 91.78 -36.42
CA PRO A 556 -30.63 90.82 -35.47
C PRO A 556 -29.27 90.29 -36.02
N TRP A 557 -28.65 89.25 -35.43
CA TRP A 557 -28.18 88.01 -36.09
C TRP A 557 -27.27 87.17 -35.17
N LYS A 558 -27.75 85.96 -34.89
CA LYS A 558 -27.07 84.78 -34.34
C LYS A 558 -25.80 84.41 -35.13
N TRP A 559 -24.81 83.78 -34.49
CA TRP A 559 -24.03 82.66 -35.06
C TRP A 559 -23.29 81.79 -33.99
N LEU A 560 -23.45 80.47 -34.16
CA LEU A 560 -22.57 79.30 -33.93
C LEU A 560 -21.85 79.11 -32.57
N GLU A 561 -22.20 78.08 -31.79
CA GLU A 561 -21.76 76.66 -31.88
C GLU A 561 -20.27 76.42 -31.57
N SER A 562 -20.02 75.83 -30.39
CA SER A 562 -19.31 74.54 -30.21
C SER A 562 -19.54 74.01 -28.80
#